data_AF-A0AAW0W2A9-F1
#
_entry.id   AF-A0AAW0W2A9-F1
#
_cell.length_a   1.000
_cell.length_b   1.000
_cell.length_c   1.000
_cell.angle_alpha   90.00
_cell.angle_beta   90.00
_cell.angle_gamma   90.00
#
_symmetry.space_group_name_H-M   'P 1'
#
loop_
_entity.id
_entity.type
_entity.pdbx_description
1 polymer ?
#
loop_
_entity_poly.entity_id
_entity_poly.type
_entity_poly.pdbx_seq_one_letter_code
_entity_poly.pdbx_strand_id
1 'polypeptide(L)'
;HSLQQIISKGVLIYSAKEVNHGDDVVTINIAVASTMAPRFTILVYVTTHAGEVLADALSLPVRIFDNMEVRLSMNQHKDHAKKTVEIVVGAPPGSFYAIVCERSIN
;
A
#
# COMPACT_ATOMS: atom_id res chain seq x y z
N HIS A 1 -5.36 -15.65 25.93
CA HIS A 1 -5.65 -14.48 25.07
C HIS A 1 -4.59 -14.39 23.99
N SER A 2 -4.98 -14.24 22.74
CA SER A 2 -4.06 -14.02 21.62
C SER A 2 -3.97 -12.53 21.33
N LEU A 3 -2.76 -12.07 21.01
CA LEU A 3 -2.49 -10.70 20.60
C LEU A 3 -2.03 -10.74 19.14
N GLN A 4 -2.59 -9.84 18.33
CA GLN A 4 -2.31 -9.73 16.92
C GLN A 4 -1.78 -8.34 16.59
N GLN A 5 -0.71 -8.30 15.82
CA GLN A 5 -0.03 -7.09 15.41
C GLN A 5 0.19 -7.12 13.91
N ILE A 6 -0.10 -6.01 13.24
CA ILE A 6 0.17 -5.83 11.81
C ILE A 6 1.30 -4.84 11.68
N ILE A 7 2.38 -5.27 11.04
CA ILE A 7 3.60 -4.50 10.82
C ILE A 7 3.73 -4.23 9.33
N SER A 8 3.90 -2.97 8.94
CA SER A 8 4.19 -2.56 7.56
C SER A 8 5.39 -1.64 7.56
N LYS A 9 6.35 -1.86 6.65
CA LYS A 9 7.58 -1.06 6.53
C LYS A 9 8.36 -0.92 7.85
N GLY A 10 8.33 -1.97 8.69
CA GLY A 10 8.99 -1.99 10.00
C GLY A 10 8.27 -1.19 11.10
N VAL A 11 7.07 -0.66 10.82
CA VAL A 11 6.26 0.08 11.80
C VAL A 11 5.00 -0.72 12.14
N LEU A 12 4.66 -0.75 13.43
CA LEU A 12 3.38 -1.30 13.89
C LEU A 12 2.25 -0.37 13.46
N ILE A 13 1.41 -0.83 12.54
CA ILE A 13 0.29 -0.04 12.00
C ILE A 13 -1.06 -0.41 12.62
N TYR A 14 -1.15 -1.58 13.25
CA TYR A 14 -2.34 -2.04 13.94
C TYR A 14 -2.00 -3.05 15.02
N SER A 15 -2.70 -2.98 16.16
CA SER A 15 -2.59 -3.95 17.25
C SER A 15 -3.97 -4.21 17.83
N ALA A 16 -4.31 -5.48 18.02
CA ALA A 16 -5.56 -5.88 18.65
C ALA A 16 -5.36 -7.10 19.55
N LYS A 17 -6.30 -7.28 20.47
CA LYS A 17 -6.37 -8.41 21.37
C LYS A 17 -7.60 -9.22 21.03
N GLU A 18 -7.40 -10.50 20.75
CA GLU A 18 -8.48 -11.44 20.55
C GLU A 18 -8.65 -12.32 21.80
N VAL A 19 -9.91 -12.50 22.18
CA VAL A 19 -10.29 -13.33 23.32
C VAL A 19 -10.86 -14.63 22.77
N ASN A 20 -10.02 -15.67 22.74
CA ASN A 20 -10.48 -17.00 22.39
C ASN A 20 -11.39 -17.54 23.51
N HIS A 21 -12.58 -18.00 23.16
CA HIS A 21 -13.57 -18.56 24.10
C HIS A 21 -13.46 -20.09 24.23
N GLY A 22 -12.24 -20.64 24.13
CA GLY A 22 -11.99 -22.08 24.16
C GLY A 22 -11.98 -22.75 22.79
N ASP A 23 -12.04 -21.97 21.71
CA ASP A 23 -11.94 -22.47 20.34
C ASP A 23 -10.49 -22.79 19.96
N ASP A 24 -10.28 -23.96 19.34
CA ASP A 24 -8.98 -24.38 18.79
C ASP A 24 -8.57 -23.59 17.55
N VAL A 25 -9.55 -23.06 16.80
CA VAL A 25 -9.33 -22.30 15.56
C VAL A 25 -10.11 -20.99 15.64
N VAL A 26 -9.39 -19.87 15.53
CA VAL A 26 -9.96 -18.52 15.50
C VAL A 26 -9.63 -17.86 14.16
N THR A 27 -10.66 -17.35 13.50
CA THR A 27 -10.52 -16.63 12.23
C THR A 27 -10.67 -15.14 12.46
N ILE A 28 -9.75 -14.36 11.89
CA ILE A 28 -9.72 -12.90 11.98
C ILE A 28 -9.89 -12.28 10.60
N ASN A 29 -10.61 -11.16 10.52
CA ASN A 29 -10.75 -10.38 9.30
C ASN A 29 -9.84 -9.16 9.35
N ILE A 30 -8.91 -9.07 8.40
CA ILE A 30 -8.00 -7.93 8.27
C ILE A 30 -8.33 -7.18 6.98
N ALA A 31 -8.81 -5.94 7.11
CA ALA A 31 -8.99 -5.06 5.97
C ALA A 31 -7.64 -4.56 5.45
N VAL A 32 -7.28 -4.92 4.22
CA VAL A 32 -6.01 -4.52 3.60
C VAL A 32 -6.12 -3.09 3.07
N ALA A 33 -5.19 -2.23 3.47
CA ALA A 33 -5.10 -0.83 3.03
C ALA A 33 -3.86 -0.57 2.15
N SER A 34 -3.89 0.51 1.36
CA SER A 34 -2.76 0.90 0.50
C SER A 34 -1.46 1.20 1.27
N THR A 35 -1.55 1.60 2.54
CA THR A 35 -0.41 1.81 3.45
C THR A 35 0.34 0.52 3.79
N MET A 36 -0.28 -0.64 3.56
CA MET A 36 0.30 -1.97 3.75
C MET A 36 1.13 -2.44 2.55
N ALA A 37 1.16 -1.66 1.47
CA ALA A 37 1.98 -1.96 0.30
C ALA A 37 3.47 -1.64 0.51
N PRO A 38 4.39 -2.39 -0.13
CA PRO A 38 4.14 -3.53 -1.04
C PRO A 38 3.98 -4.87 -0.29
N ARG A 39 4.23 -4.90 1.01
CA ARG A 39 4.17 -6.09 1.86
C ARG A 39 3.88 -5.68 3.30
N PHE A 40 3.04 -6.43 3.98
CA PHE A 40 2.87 -6.36 5.43
C PHE A 40 3.11 -7.72 6.07
N THR A 41 3.40 -7.69 7.37
CA THR A 41 3.62 -8.87 8.20
C THR A 41 2.57 -8.88 9.32
N ILE A 42 1.90 -10.01 9.47
CA ILE A 42 1.03 -10.31 10.60
C ILE A 42 1.88 -11.05 11.61
N LEU A 43 1.96 -10.53 12.83
CA LEU A 43 2.58 -11.18 13.98
C LEU A 43 1.46 -11.55 14.96
N VAL A 44 1.36 -12.83 15.29
CA VAL A 44 0.42 -13.32 16.30
C VAL A 44 1.22 -13.94 17.42
N TYR A 45 0.86 -13.63 18.67
CA TYR A 45 1.47 -14.26 19.82
C TYR A 45 0.46 -14.53 20.93
N VAL A 46 0.78 -15.51 21.76
CA VAL A 46 0.02 -15.89 22.95
C VAL A 46 0.99 -16.10 24.10
N THR A 47 0.58 -15.66 25.29
CA THR A 47 1.29 -15.96 26.53
C THR A 47 0.59 -17.12 27.22
N THR A 48 1.32 -18.18 27.50
CA THR A 48 0.81 -19.34 28.26
C THR A 48 0.64 -18.98 29.73
N HIS A 49 -0.11 -19.79 30.49
CA HIS A 49 -0.24 -19.59 31.93
C HIS A 49 1.08 -19.70 32.69
N ALA A 50 2.07 -20.41 32.12
CA ALA A 50 3.42 -20.52 32.66
C ALA A 50 4.31 -19.30 32.35
N GLY A 51 3.80 -18.30 31.62
CA GLY A 51 4.54 -17.11 31.24
C GLY A 51 5.39 -17.25 29.98
N GLU A 52 5.29 -18.38 29.27
CA GLU A 52 5.98 -18.57 27.99
C GLU A 52 5.27 -17.81 26.87
N VAL A 53 6.02 -17.31 25.90
CA VAL A 53 5.47 -16.62 24.73
C VAL A 53 5.65 -17.49 23.50
N LEU A 54 4.53 -17.86 22.88
CA LEU A 54 4.50 -18.53 21.58
C LEU A 54 4.11 -17.50 20.53
N ALA A 55 4.87 -17.40 19.45
CA ALA A 55 4.63 -16.43 18.39
C ALA A 55 4.85 -17.05 17.00
N ASP A 56 4.09 -16.57 16.04
CA ASP A 56 4.26 -16.89 14.62
C ASP A 56 4.02 -15.64 13.76
N ALA A 57 4.61 -15.62 12.57
CA ALA A 57 4.54 -14.48 11.67
C ALA A 57 4.32 -14.89 10.21
N LEU A 58 3.40 -14.20 9.55
CA LEU A 58 3.09 -14.40 8.14
C LEU A 58 3.25 -13.08 7.37
N SER A 59 4.03 -13.10 6.29
CA SER A 59 4.22 -11.94 5.43
C SER A 59 3.50 -12.09 4.10
N LEU A 60 2.67 -11.11 3.74
CA LEU A 60 1.82 -11.16 2.56
C LEU A 60 2.12 -9.99 1.61
N PRO A 61 2.23 -10.23 0.30
CA PRO A 61 2.37 -9.17 -0.69
C PRO A 61 1.03 -8.43 -0.86
N VAL A 62 1.10 -7.11 -1.00
CA VAL A 62 -0.05 -6.25 -1.32
C VAL A 62 0.21 -5.60 -2.66
N ARG A 63 -0.69 -5.85 -3.62
CA ARG A 63 -0.69 -5.10 -4.87
C ARG A 63 -1.06 -3.66 -4.55
N ILE A 64 -0.21 -2.73 -5.00
CA ILE A 64 -0.54 -1.32 -4.95
C ILE A 64 -1.76 -1.13 -5.86
N PHE A 65 -2.91 -0.78 -5.28
CA PHE A 65 -3.99 -0.21 -6.05
C PHE A 65 -3.50 1.17 -6.49
N ASP A 66 -3.35 1.34 -7.80
CA ASP A 66 -2.86 2.58 -8.38
C ASP A 66 -3.94 3.66 -8.27
N ASN A 67 -4.12 4.18 -7.05
CA ASN A 67 -4.98 5.33 -6.78
C ASN A 67 -4.27 6.66 -7.13
N MET A 68 -3.04 6.59 -7.66
CA MET A 68 -2.24 7.73 -8.09
C MET A 68 -1.95 7.65 -9.58
N GLU A 69 -2.98 7.32 -10.38
CA GLU A 69 -2.86 7.35 -11.83
C GLU A 69 -2.52 8.79 -12.29
N VAL A 70 -1.29 8.98 -12.78
CA VAL A 70 -0.86 10.22 -13.44
C VAL A 70 -1.11 10.04 -14.93
N ARG A 71 -2.05 10.83 -15.47
CA ARG A 71 -2.36 10.85 -16.90
C ARG A 71 -1.62 11.99 -17.56
N LEU A 72 -0.80 11.65 -18.55
CA LEU A 72 -0.16 12.63 -19.43
C LEU A 72 -0.81 12.54 -20.81
N SER A 73 -1.37 13.64 -21.30
CA SER A 73 -1.88 13.71 -22.66
C SER A 73 -1.32 14.94 -23.38
N MET A 74 -1.06 14.78 -24.68
CA MET A 74 -0.59 15.85 -25.55
C MET A 74 -1.73 16.28 -26.45
N ASN A 75 -2.11 17.56 -26.39
CA ASN A 75 -3.09 18.11 -27.32
C ASN A 75 -2.41 18.40 -28.66
N GLN A 76 -2.73 17.58 -29.67
CA GLN A 76 -2.16 17.71 -31.02
C GLN A 76 -3.08 18.45 -32.00
N HIS A 77 -4.32 18.75 -31.62
CA HIS A 77 -5.32 19.29 -32.55
C HIS A 77 -5.17 20.80 -32.78
N LYS A 78 -4.58 21.53 -31.82
CA LYS A 78 -4.58 22.99 -31.83
C LYS A 78 -3.46 23.61 -32.66
N ASP A 79 -2.37 22.90 -32.91
CA ASP A 79 -1.19 23.45 -33.57
C ASP A 79 -0.88 22.79 -34.92
N HIS A 80 -1.47 23.35 -35.98
CA HIS A 80 -1.16 22.97 -37.36
C HIS A 80 0.26 23.38 -37.78
N ALA A 81 0.93 24.29 -37.06
CA ALA A 81 2.27 24.77 -37.36
C ALA A 81 3.38 24.03 -36.59
N LYS A 82 3.03 23.16 -35.62
CA LYS A 82 3.93 22.37 -34.77
C LYS A 82 5.03 23.19 -34.06
N LYS A 83 4.75 24.44 -33.71
CA LYS A 83 5.69 25.35 -33.03
C LYS A 83 5.51 25.37 -31.51
N THR A 84 4.40 24.84 -31.03
CA THR A 84 3.98 24.80 -29.63
C THR A 84 3.45 23.41 -29.29
N VAL A 85 3.71 22.99 -28.05
CA VAL A 85 3.21 21.73 -27.51
C VAL A 85 2.37 22.06 -26.28
N GLU A 86 1.15 21.55 -26.26
CA GLU A 86 0.27 21.62 -25.11
C GLU A 86 0.21 20.25 -24.45
N ILE A 87 0.61 20.19 -23.19
CA ILE A 87 0.64 18.99 -22.36
C ILE A 87 -0.38 19.17 -21.23
N VAL A 88 -1.26 18.19 -21.07
CA VAL A 88 -2.25 18.14 -20.00
C VAL A 88 -1.83 17.04 -19.03
N VAL A 89 -1.68 17.40 -17.75
CA VAL A 89 -1.35 16.46 -16.68
C VAL A 89 -2.57 16.32 -15.78
N GLY A 90 -3.15 15.13 -15.74
CA GLY A 90 -4.17 14.74 -14.77
C GLY A 90 -3.54 13.97 -13.62
N ALA A 91 -3.61 14.50 -12.40
CA ALA A 91 -3.11 13.84 -11.20
C ALA A 91 -3.99 14.20 -9.98
N PRO A 92 -3.94 13.43 -8.88
CA PRO A 92 -4.63 13.79 -7.64
C PRO A 92 -4.22 15.17 -7.12
N PRO A 93 -5.13 15.94 -6.49
CA PRO A 93 -4.81 17.25 -5.92
C PRO A 93 -3.63 17.18 -4.93
N GLY A 94 -2.73 18.16 -5.00
CA GLY A 94 -1.54 18.22 -4.13
C GLY A 94 -0.37 17.32 -4.56
N SER A 95 -0.49 16.63 -5.71
CA SER A 95 0.61 15.83 -6.26
C SER A 95 1.72 16.72 -6.83
N PHE A 96 2.98 16.28 -6.66
CA PHE A 96 4.14 16.83 -7.34
C PHE A 96 4.56 15.90 -8.48
N TYR A 97 4.78 16.47 -9.67
CA TYR A 97 5.19 15.73 -10.85
C TYR A 97 6.29 16.49 -11.60
N ALA A 98 7.19 15.73 -12.24
CA ALA A 98 8.25 16.25 -13.08
C ALA A 98 8.02 15.80 -14.52
N ILE A 99 8.15 16.72 -15.47
CA ILE A 99 8.06 16.43 -16.90
C ILE A 99 9.45 16.61 -17.50
N VAL A 100 9.94 15.56 -18.16
CA VAL A 100 11.19 15.59 -18.91
C VAL A 100 10.86 15.34 -20.37
N CYS A 101 11.26 16.27 -21.23
CA CYS A 101 11.05 16.19 -22.67
C CYS A 101 12.41 16.10 -23.36
N GLU A 102 12.60 15.06 -24.17
CA GLU A 102 13.75 14.95 -25.06
C GLU A 102 13.28 15.16 -26.50
N ARG A 103 13.96 16.04 -27.24
CA ARG A 103 13.77 16.20 -28.67
C ARG A 103 14.79 15.33 -29.39
N SER A 104 14.36 14.17 -29.89
CA SER A 104 15.19 13.37 -30.79
C SER A 104 15.07 13.91 -32.22
N ILE A 105 16.21 14.16 -32.86
CA ILE A 105 16.33 14.57 -34.26
C ILE A 105 17.03 13.41 -34.96
N ASN A 106 16.27 12.60 -35.71
CA ASN A 106 16.83 11.66 -36.68
C ASN A 106 17.23 12.38 -37.96
#